data_AF-A0A0B3STJ1-F1
#
_entry.id   AF-A0A0B3STJ1-F1
#
_cell.length_a   1.000
_cell.length_b   1.000
_cell.length_c   1.000
_cell.angle_alpha   90.00
_cell.angle_beta   90.00
_cell.angle_gamma   90.00
#
_symmetry.space_group_name_H-M   'P 1'
#
loop_
_entity.id
_entity.type
_entity.pdbx_description
1 polymer ?
#
loop_
_entity_poly.entity_id
_entity_poly.type
_entity_poly.pdbx_seq_one_letter_code
_entity_poly.pdbx_strand_id
1 'polypeptide(L)'
;MISVSEALDQLFALAAPLPVETVPLVQAAGRVLARPVTARRDQPPFPASAMDGYAVPGAAPGQSFTVIGESAAGTRFEGSVGPGQAVRIFTGAPVPEGATRIVIQEDVTRDGETITLHDDLDENPYIRPAGTDFRIGQTVEAPRLLTPQDVALLAAMNIAEVPVTRKPRVALISTGDELVMPGDTPGPDQIIASNTFGLHALLRDLGAEPRILPIARDTSESLIHGFSLVGDADLVVTIGGASVGDHDLVARVAGELGMERAFHKVAMRPGKPLMSGRLQGAMMVGLPGNPVSAMVCGHVFLAPVIRAMLGLGTAPAPRLKARLSAPLTQNGPREHYMRAQLDGDGILALDRQDSSLLSVLGKANALLVRPVGDAARQIGDTVDYLPL
;
A
#
# COMPACT_ATOMS: atom_id res chain seq x y z
N MET A 1 13.74 -1.83 30.02
CA MET A 1 13.55 -1.67 28.57
C MET A 1 12.62 -2.78 28.17
N ILE A 2 11.59 -2.47 27.39
CA ILE A 2 10.66 -3.49 26.89
C ILE A 2 11.18 -4.04 25.56
N SER A 3 10.70 -5.21 25.15
CA SER A 3 10.94 -5.78 23.82
C SER A 3 10.25 -4.96 22.72
N VAL A 4 10.63 -5.20 21.46
CA VAL A 4 9.94 -4.58 20.31
C VAL A 4 8.47 -5.01 20.25
N SER A 5 8.17 -6.28 20.55
CA SER A 5 6.79 -6.77 20.55
C SER A 5 5.93 -6.07 21.60
N GLU A 6 6.41 -5.98 22.84
CA GLU A 6 5.68 -5.28 23.91
C GLU A 6 5.48 -3.78 23.59
N ALA A 7 6.46 -3.15 22.93
CA ALA A 7 6.31 -1.77 22.48
C ALA A 7 5.22 -1.63 21.41
N LEU A 8 5.16 -2.55 20.45
CA LEU A 8 4.10 -2.60 19.43
C LEU A 8 2.73 -2.85 20.05
N ASP A 9 2.61 -3.78 21.00
CA ASP A 9 1.34 -4.05 21.68
C ASP A 9 0.81 -2.81 22.39
N GLN A 10 1.69 -2.04 23.04
CA GLN A 10 1.31 -0.78 23.68
C GLN A 10 0.97 0.33 22.66
N LEU A 11 1.66 0.38 21.52
CA LEU A 11 1.29 1.30 20.43
C LEU A 11 -0.08 0.95 19.83
N PHE A 12 -0.36 -0.34 19.64
CA PHE A 12 -1.65 -0.80 19.13
C PHE A 12 -2.79 -0.54 20.09
N ALA A 13 -2.55 -0.59 21.40
CA ALA A 13 -3.55 -0.21 22.39
C ALA A 13 -3.94 1.29 22.33
N LEU A 14 -3.09 2.14 21.72
CA LEU A 14 -3.36 3.57 21.52
C LEU A 14 -3.94 3.88 20.13
N ALA A 15 -3.75 2.99 19.15
CA ALA A 15 -4.17 3.19 17.78
C ALA A 15 -5.59 2.61 17.55
N ALA A 16 -6.46 3.40 16.93
CA ALA A 16 -7.79 2.96 16.51
C ALA A 16 -7.98 3.25 15.01
N PRO A 17 -8.75 2.43 14.27
CA PRO A 17 -9.15 2.75 12.91
C PRO A 17 -9.83 4.11 12.85
N LEU A 18 -9.39 4.94 11.90
CA LEU A 18 -9.93 6.29 11.72
C LEU A 18 -11.31 6.26 11.04
N PRO A 19 -12.07 7.37 11.13
CA PRO A 19 -13.36 7.49 10.47
C PRO A 19 -13.32 7.20 8.97
N VAL A 20 -14.45 6.72 8.44
CA VAL A 20 -14.66 6.48 7.02
C VAL A 20 -15.09 7.77 6.33
N GLU A 21 -14.56 8.01 5.14
CA GLU A 21 -15.01 9.03 4.21
C GLU A 21 -15.34 8.41 2.85
N THR A 22 -16.16 9.09 2.05
CA THR A 22 -16.47 8.67 0.68
C THR A 22 -15.67 9.53 -0.28
N VAL A 23 -14.94 8.89 -1.19
CA VAL A 23 -14.14 9.58 -2.21
C VAL A 23 -14.53 9.14 -3.62
N PRO A 24 -14.40 10.00 -4.64
CA PRO A 24 -14.51 9.60 -6.04
C PRO A 24 -13.52 8.48 -6.36
N LEU A 25 -13.90 7.54 -7.23
CA LEU A 25 -13.08 6.37 -7.59
C LEU A 25 -11.67 6.75 -8.08
N VAL A 26 -11.54 7.86 -8.80
CA VAL A 26 -10.24 8.37 -9.29
C VAL A 26 -9.26 8.71 -8.16
N GLN A 27 -9.75 8.96 -6.94
CA GLN A 27 -8.93 9.23 -5.74
C GLN A 27 -8.77 8.00 -4.83
N ALA A 28 -9.28 6.83 -5.24
CA ALA A 28 -9.32 5.64 -4.39
C ALA A 28 -8.01 4.82 -4.42
N ALA A 29 -7.18 4.97 -5.45
CA ALA A 29 -5.91 4.26 -5.53
C ALA A 29 -5.00 4.58 -4.33
N GLY A 30 -4.45 3.55 -3.69
CA GLY A 30 -3.63 3.68 -2.47
C GLY A 30 -4.43 4.01 -1.20
N ARG A 31 -5.76 4.08 -1.26
CA ARG A 31 -6.64 4.23 -0.09
C ARG A 31 -7.05 2.87 0.45
N VAL A 32 -7.47 2.81 1.71
CA VAL A 32 -8.01 1.58 2.31
C VAL A 32 -9.52 1.59 2.22
N LEU A 33 -10.08 0.65 1.46
CA LEU A 33 -11.51 0.36 1.45
C LEU A 33 -11.94 -0.03 2.86
N ALA A 34 -12.87 0.72 3.44
CA ALA A 34 -13.30 0.54 4.83
C ALA A 34 -14.56 -0.30 4.97
N ARG A 35 -15.37 -0.39 3.91
CA ARG A 35 -16.60 -1.19 3.87
C ARG A 35 -16.68 -1.96 2.55
N PRO A 36 -17.22 -3.19 2.54
CA PRO A 36 -17.36 -3.94 1.31
C PRO A 36 -18.23 -3.18 0.30
N VAL A 37 -17.92 -3.36 -0.99
CA VAL A 37 -18.67 -2.76 -2.10
C VAL A 37 -19.08 -3.84 -3.09
N THR A 38 -20.30 -3.75 -3.59
CA THR A 38 -20.94 -4.82 -4.35
C THR A 38 -21.21 -4.40 -5.78
N ALA A 39 -20.94 -5.29 -6.73
CA ALA A 39 -21.16 -5.10 -8.16
C ALA A 39 -22.61 -4.72 -8.46
N ARG A 40 -22.80 -3.67 -9.27
CA ARG A 40 -24.12 -3.15 -9.68
C ARG A 40 -24.54 -3.60 -11.08
N ARG A 41 -23.72 -4.41 -11.74
CA ARG A 41 -23.96 -4.95 -13.08
C ARG A 41 -23.19 -6.26 -13.25
N ASP A 42 -23.62 -7.04 -14.22
CA ASP A 42 -22.87 -8.19 -14.71
C ASP A 42 -21.75 -7.72 -15.67
N GLN A 43 -20.69 -8.51 -15.77
CA GLN A 43 -19.59 -8.29 -16.71
C GLN A 43 -19.23 -9.59 -17.47
N PRO A 44 -19.35 -9.60 -18.82
CA PRO A 44 -20.08 -8.60 -19.61
C PRO A 44 -21.58 -8.59 -19.24
N PRO A 45 -22.31 -7.50 -19.48
CA PRO A 45 -23.74 -7.37 -19.13
C PRO A 45 -24.68 -8.15 -20.06
N PHE A 46 -24.15 -8.72 -21.14
CA PHE A 46 -24.87 -9.49 -22.15
C PHE A 46 -23.90 -10.54 -22.74
N PRO A 47 -24.41 -11.59 -23.40
CA PRO A 47 -23.56 -12.46 -24.20
C PRO A 47 -22.85 -11.63 -25.28
N ALA A 48 -21.52 -11.70 -25.33
CA ALA A 48 -20.70 -10.87 -26.19
C ALA A 48 -19.81 -11.71 -27.10
N SER A 49 -19.52 -11.19 -28.29
CA SER A 49 -18.59 -11.84 -29.21
C SER A 49 -17.16 -11.86 -28.65
N ALA A 50 -16.51 -13.01 -28.68
CA ALA A 50 -15.09 -13.13 -28.31
C ALA A 50 -14.15 -12.75 -29.46
N MET A 51 -14.64 -12.83 -30.70
CA MET A 51 -13.88 -12.67 -31.94
C MET A 51 -14.66 -11.84 -32.96
N ASP A 52 -13.99 -11.39 -34.01
CA ASP A 52 -14.65 -10.80 -35.17
C ASP A 52 -15.12 -11.92 -36.11
N GLY A 53 -16.36 -11.86 -36.56
CA GLY A 53 -16.92 -12.91 -37.41
C GLY A 53 -18.39 -12.71 -37.75
N TYR A 54 -19.12 -13.82 -37.80
CA TYR A 54 -20.53 -13.89 -38.16
C TYR A 54 -21.33 -14.67 -37.13
N ALA A 55 -22.32 -14.04 -36.52
CA ALA A 55 -23.25 -14.66 -35.59
C ALA A 55 -24.31 -15.45 -36.37
N VAL A 56 -24.43 -16.76 -36.08
CA VAL A 56 -25.30 -17.72 -36.78
C VAL A 56 -26.05 -18.61 -35.77
N PRO A 57 -27.23 -19.16 -36.12
CA PRO A 57 -28.01 -20.04 -35.23
C PRO A 57 -27.45 -21.46 -35.15
N GLY A 58 -26.51 -21.80 -36.04
CA GLY A 58 -25.77 -23.05 -36.12
C GLY A 58 -24.75 -22.96 -37.27
N ALA A 59 -23.74 -23.81 -37.26
CA ALA A 59 -22.69 -23.81 -38.28
C ALA A 59 -22.34 -25.25 -38.68
N ALA A 60 -22.38 -25.54 -39.97
CA ALA A 60 -21.83 -26.76 -40.55
C ALA A 60 -20.97 -26.42 -41.78
N PRO A 61 -19.94 -27.22 -42.08
CA PRO A 61 -19.12 -27.12 -43.29
C PRO A 61 -19.94 -26.86 -44.56
N GLY A 62 -19.50 -25.88 -45.36
CA GLY A 62 -20.11 -25.54 -46.65
C GLY A 62 -21.49 -24.86 -46.59
N GLN A 63 -22.07 -24.64 -45.41
CA GLN A 63 -23.34 -23.90 -45.29
C GLN A 63 -23.17 -22.45 -45.73
N SER A 64 -24.22 -21.89 -46.32
CA SER A 64 -24.27 -20.48 -46.72
C SER A 64 -25.37 -19.72 -45.99
N PHE A 65 -25.11 -18.47 -45.66
CA PHE A 65 -26.03 -17.58 -44.94
C PHE A 65 -26.09 -16.21 -45.60
N THR A 66 -27.25 -15.56 -45.54
CA THR A 66 -27.42 -14.14 -45.90
C THR A 66 -27.10 -13.26 -44.70
N VAL A 67 -26.19 -12.32 -44.85
CA VAL A 67 -25.82 -11.31 -43.86
C VAL A 67 -26.92 -10.25 -43.82
N ILE A 68 -27.75 -10.27 -42.78
CA ILE A 68 -28.94 -9.40 -42.63
C ILE A 68 -28.67 -8.11 -41.84
N GLY A 69 -27.43 -7.90 -41.40
CA GLY A 69 -27.05 -6.72 -40.63
C GLY A 69 -25.71 -6.88 -39.93
N GLU A 70 -25.46 -5.95 -39.02
CA GLU A 70 -24.22 -5.82 -38.27
C GLU A 70 -24.49 -5.56 -36.79
N SER A 71 -23.68 -6.15 -35.91
CA SER A 71 -23.64 -5.87 -34.47
C SER A 71 -22.22 -5.48 -34.07
N ALA A 72 -22.07 -4.29 -33.51
CA ALA A 72 -20.79 -3.71 -33.10
C ALA A 72 -20.79 -3.29 -31.62
N ALA A 73 -19.61 -3.04 -31.06
CA ALA A 73 -19.51 -2.49 -29.71
C ALA A 73 -20.24 -1.13 -29.65
N GLY A 74 -21.18 -1.00 -28.72
CA GLY A 74 -22.02 0.19 -28.57
C GLY A 74 -23.24 0.27 -29.50
N THR A 75 -23.34 -0.58 -30.53
CA THR A 75 -24.47 -0.60 -31.48
C THR A 75 -24.92 -2.03 -31.74
N ARG A 76 -25.99 -2.45 -31.06
CA ARG A 76 -26.53 -3.81 -31.20
C ARG A 76 -27.36 -3.95 -32.48
N PHE A 77 -27.35 -5.14 -33.07
CA PHE A 77 -28.42 -5.53 -34.01
C PHE A 77 -29.71 -5.80 -33.22
N GLU A 78 -30.82 -5.16 -33.59
CA GLU A 78 -32.11 -5.27 -32.87
C GLU A 78 -33.00 -6.41 -33.36
N GLY A 79 -32.66 -7.05 -34.48
CA GLY A 79 -33.39 -8.22 -34.98
C GLY A 79 -32.90 -9.55 -34.38
N SER A 80 -33.54 -10.63 -34.81
CA SER A 80 -33.10 -12.00 -34.54
C SER A 80 -32.49 -12.64 -35.78
N VAL A 81 -31.59 -13.59 -35.55
CA VAL A 81 -30.93 -14.39 -36.59
C VAL A 81 -31.65 -15.73 -36.68
N GLY A 82 -32.31 -15.96 -37.82
CA GLY A 82 -32.98 -17.22 -38.14
C GLY A 82 -32.14 -18.15 -39.03
N PRO A 83 -32.68 -19.34 -39.38
CA PRO A 83 -32.03 -20.27 -40.29
C PRO A 83 -31.64 -19.61 -41.63
N GLY A 84 -30.41 -19.84 -42.09
CA GLY A 84 -29.89 -19.25 -43.33
C GLY A 84 -29.56 -17.75 -43.23
N GLN A 85 -29.65 -17.14 -42.05
CA GLN A 85 -29.26 -15.75 -41.82
C GLN A 85 -28.00 -15.67 -40.94
N ALA A 86 -27.23 -14.61 -41.13
CA ALA A 86 -26.07 -14.27 -40.33
C ALA A 86 -26.05 -12.77 -40.02
N VAL A 87 -25.38 -12.38 -38.94
CA VAL A 87 -25.09 -10.97 -38.64
C VAL A 87 -23.57 -10.81 -38.54
N ARG A 88 -23.00 -9.85 -39.26
CA ARG A 88 -21.59 -9.50 -39.08
C ARG A 88 -21.42 -8.98 -37.65
N ILE A 89 -20.51 -9.56 -36.89
CA ILE A 89 -20.35 -9.24 -35.47
C ILE A 89 -18.88 -8.99 -35.12
N PHE A 90 -18.61 -7.93 -34.37
CA PHE A 90 -17.26 -7.61 -33.91
C PHE A 90 -17.06 -7.98 -32.44
N THR A 91 -15.79 -8.12 -32.06
CA THR A 91 -15.36 -8.45 -30.71
C THR A 91 -15.97 -7.48 -29.68
N GLY A 92 -16.58 -8.04 -28.65
CA GLY A 92 -17.28 -7.29 -27.59
C GLY A 92 -18.69 -6.83 -27.95
N ALA A 93 -19.15 -7.02 -29.19
CA ALA A 93 -20.52 -6.68 -29.58
C ALA A 93 -21.55 -7.64 -28.95
N PRO A 94 -22.77 -7.17 -28.65
CA PRO A 94 -23.86 -8.03 -28.18
C PRO A 94 -24.20 -9.09 -29.22
N VAL A 95 -24.29 -10.35 -28.78
CA VAL A 95 -24.75 -11.45 -29.63
C VAL A 95 -26.25 -11.26 -29.94
N PRO A 96 -26.65 -11.26 -31.22
CA PRO A 96 -28.05 -11.19 -31.62
C PRO A 96 -28.91 -12.34 -31.08
N GLU A 97 -30.19 -12.10 -30.91
CA GLU A 97 -31.15 -13.16 -30.56
C GLU A 97 -31.15 -14.25 -31.64
N GLY A 98 -31.25 -15.52 -31.25
CA GLY A 98 -31.25 -16.67 -32.17
C GLY A 98 -29.86 -17.16 -32.59
N ALA A 99 -28.80 -16.36 -32.43
CA ALA A 99 -27.44 -16.82 -32.68
C ALA A 99 -26.92 -17.71 -31.54
N THR A 100 -26.30 -18.84 -31.88
CA THR A 100 -25.73 -19.81 -30.94
C THR A 100 -24.22 -19.97 -31.09
N ARG A 101 -23.66 -19.45 -32.19
CA ARG A 101 -22.23 -19.52 -32.51
C ARG A 101 -21.79 -18.30 -33.30
N ILE A 102 -20.54 -17.90 -33.09
CA ILE A 102 -19.83 -16.96 -33.96
C ILE A 102 -18.83 -17.76 -34.76
N VAL A 103 -18.92 -17.69 -36.09
CA VAL A 103 -17.88 -18.23 -36.98
C VAL A 103 -16.91 -17.10 -37.28
N ILE A 104 -15.62 -17.31 -37.03
CA ILE A 104 -14.60 -16.28 -37.23
C ILE A 104 -14.49 -15.94 -38.72
N GLN A 105 -14.16 -14.69 -39.04
CA GLN A 105 -14.15 -14.23 -40.43
C GLN A 105 -13.13 -14.97 -41.32
N GLU A 106 -12.09 -15.55 -40.71
CA GLU A 106 -11.07 -16.35 -41.38
C GLU A 106 -11.65 -17.65 -41.96
N ASP A 107 -12.70 -18.19 -41.34
CA ASP A 107 -13.36 -19.46 -41.71
C ASP A 107 -14.52 -19.25 -42.70
N VAL A 108 -14.57 -18.08 -43.34
CA VAL A 108 -15.71 -17.66 -44.16
C VAL A 108 -15.24 -17.00 -45.45
N THR A 109 -15.80 -17.43 -46.57
CA THR A 109 -15.74 -16.69 -47.83
C THR A 109 -16.98 -15.81 -47.96
N ARG A 110 -16.80 -14.53 -48.27
CA ARG A 110 -17.91 -13.58 -48.45
C ARG A 110 -18.02 -13.12 -49.90
N ASP A 111 -19.23 -13.20 -50.45
CA ASP A 111 -19.61 -12.63 -51.74
C ASP A 111 -20.87 -11.76 -51.56
N GLY A 112 -20.68 -10.44 -51.56
CA GLY A 112 -21.75 -9.47 -51.28
C GLY A 112 -22.36 -9.67 -49.88
N GLU A 113 -23.66 -9.99 -49.86
CA GLU A 113 -24.42 -10.29 -48.64
C GLU A 113 -24.42 -11.78 -48.29
N THR A 114 -23.81 -12.65 -49.11
CA THR A 114 -23.76 -14.08 -48.83
C THR A 114 -22.41 -14.43 -48.22
N ILE A 115 -22.44 -15.22 -47.15
CA ILE A 115 -21.26 -15.89 -46.61
C ILE A 115 -21.36 -17.39 -46.81
N THR A 116 -20.23 -18.04 -47.05
CA THR A 116 -20.10 -19.50 -47.11
C THR A 116 -19.02 -19.94 -46.13
N LEU A 117 -19.38 -20.86 -45.24
CA LEU A 117 -18.48 -21.40 -44.23
C LEU A 117 -17.49 -22.39 -44.87
N HIS A 118 -16.23 -22.35 -44.45
CA HIS A 118 -15.19 -23.29 -44.90
C HIS A 118 -15.44 -24.71 -44.36
N ASP A 119 -14.65 -25.69 -44.82
CA ASP A 119 -14.84 -27.09 -44.46
C ASP A 119 -14.18 -27.47 -43.12
N ASP A 120 -13.18 -26.71 -42.70
CA ASP A 120 -12.32 -26.93 -41.53
C ASP A 120 -12.73 -26.07 -40.32
N LEU A 121 -14.04 -25.90 -40.11
CA LEU A 121 -14.57 -25.16 -38.95
C LEU A 121 -14.16 -25.81 -37.63
N ASP A 122 -13.80 -24.98 -36.65
CA ASP A 122 -13.67 -25.44 -35.28
C ASP A 122 -15.05 -25.77 -34.64
N GLU A 123 -15.08 -26.04 -33.33
CA GLU A 123 -16.32 -26.23 -32.57
C GLU A 123 -16.55 -25.13 -31.52
N ASN A 124 -15.73 -24.08 -31.50
CA ASN A 124 -15.80 -23.06 -30.47
C ASN A 124 -17.02 -22.15 -30.72
N PRO A 125 -17.87 -21.90 -29.70
CA PRO A 125 -18.98 -20.97 -29.84
C PRO A 125 -18.52 -19.53 -30.03
N TYR A 126 -17.33 -19.16 -29.51
CA TYR A 126 -16.81 -17.79 -29.44
C TYR A 126 -17.76 -16.77 -28.80
N ILE A 127 -18.73 -17.22 -28.00
CA ILE A 127 -19.63 -16.37 -27.22
C ILE A 127 -19.11 -16.34 -25.78
N ARG A 128 -18.87 -15.14 -25.24
CA ARG A 128 -18.66 -14.91 -23.81
C ARG A 128 -20.02 -14.72 -23.15
N PRO A 129 -20.47 -15.64 -22.26
CA PRO A 129 -21.75 -15.46 -21.59
C PRO A 129 -21.80 -14.19 -20.74
N ALA A 130 -23.02 -13.70 -20.47
CA ALA A 130 -23.21 -12.61 -19.53
C ALA A 130 -22.73 -13.01 -18.12
N GLY A 131 -22.06 -12.09 -17.44
CA GLY A 131 -21.61 -12.27 -16.07
C GLY A 131 -20.57 -13.37 -15.86
N THR A 132 -19.78 -13.71 -16.89
CA THR A 132 -18.69 -14.69 -16.77
C THR A 132 -17.53 -14.19 -15.90
N ASP A 133 -17.28 -12.88 -15.85
CA ASP A 133 -16.26 -12.29 -14.98
C ASP A 133 -16.81 -12.07 -13.56
N PHE A 134 -17.85 -11.25 -13.45
CA PHE A 134 -18.60 -11.07 -12.21
C PHE A 134 -20.08 -10.83 -12.48
N ARG A 135 -20.88 -11.09 -11.45
CA ARG A 135 -22.33 -10.84 -11.44
C ARG A 135 -22.72 -9.80 -10.40
N ILE A 136 -23.89 -9.21 -10.60
CA ILE A 136 -24.56 -8.40 -9.57
C ILE A 136 -24.56 -9.17 -8.23
N GLY A 137 -24.19 -8.49 -7.15
CA GLY A 137 -24.09 -9.11 -5.83
C GLY A 137 -22.69 -9.60 -5.45
N GLN A 138 -21.76 -9.74 -6.40
CA GLN A 138 -20.36 -10.04 -6.09
C GLN A 138 -19.70 -8.86 -5.38
N THR A 139 -18.95 -9.13 -4.32
CA THR A 139 -18.43 -8.11 -3.40
C THR A 139 -16.91 -8.05 -3.45
N VAL A 140 -16.37 -6.83 -3.41
CA VAL A 140 -14.98 -6.56 -3.06
C VAL A 140 -14.93 -6.36 -1.55
N GLU A 141 -14.28 -7.29 -0.87
CA GLU A 141 -14.19 -7.32 0.60
C GLU A 141 -13.32 -6.21 1.18
N ALA A 142 -13.65 -5.79 2.38
CA ALA A 142 -12.92 -4.82 3.19
C ALA A 142 -12.46 -5.47 4.52
N PRO A 143 -11.37 -4.99 5.16
CA PRO A 143 -10.53 -3.86 4.74
C PRO A 143 -9.52 -4.27 3.65
N ARG A 144 -9.31 -3.41 2.64
CA ARG A 144 -8.39 -3.67 1.52
C ARG A 144 -7.66 -2.40 1.10
N LEU A 145 -6.34 -2.47 0.95
CA LEU A 145 -5.58 -1.41 0.26
C LEU A 145 -5.86 -1.51 -1.24
N LEU A 146 -6.44 -0.46 -1.82
CA LEU A 146 -6.90 -0.46 -3.21
C LEU A 146 -5.73 -0.24 -4.17
N THR A 147 -5.48 -1.25 -5.00
CA THR A 147 -4.51 -1.24 -6.09
C THR A 147 -5.10 -0.64 -7.38
N PRO A 148 -4.29 -0.33 -8.40
CA PRO A 148 -4.83 0.05 -9.72
C PRO A 148 -5.79 -1.00 -10.31
N GLN A 149 -5.53 -2.28 -10.07
CA GLN A 149 -6.39 -3.39 -10.50
C GLN A 149 -7.74 -3.38 -9.77
N ASP A 150 -7.74 -3.11 -8.46
CA ASP A 150 -8.99 -2.96 -7.71
C ASP A 150 -9.81 -1.76 -8.23
N VAL A 151 -9.15 -0.64 -8.54
CA VAL A 151 -9.84 0.54 -9.09
C VAL A 151 -10.48 0.23 -10.44
N ALA A 152 -9.79 -0.47 -11.33
CA ALA A 152 -10.35 -0.91 -12.61
C ALA A 152 -11.54 -1.87 -12.43
N LEU A 153 -11.44 -2.81 -11.48
CA LEU A 153 -12.52 -3.73 -11.16
C LEU A 153 -13.76 -2.98 -10.61
N LEU A 154 -13.56 -2.05 -9.67
CA LEU A 154 -14.63 -1.22 -9.11
C LEU A 154 -15.30 -0.34 -10.19
N ALA A 155 -14.52 0.19 -11.13
CA ALA A 155 -15.06 0.90 -12.30
C ALA A 155 -15.96 -0.01 -13.14
N ALA A 156 -15.48 -1.21 -13.48
CA ALA A 156 -16.25 -2.19 -14.23
C ALA A 156 -17.54 -2.62 -13.50
N MET A 157 -17.47 -2.70 -12.17
CA MET A 157 -18.62 -2.94 -11.28
C MET A 157 -19.60 -1.77 -11.17
N ASN A 158 -19.32 -0.65 -11.86
CA ASN A 158 -20.08 0.60 -11.85
C ASN A 158 -20.14 1.30 -10.47
N ILE A 159 -18.99 1.35 -9.78
CA ILE A 159 -18.82 2.02 -8.49
C ILE A 159 -18.11 3.36 -8.71
N ALA A 160 -18.87 4.47 -8.66
CA ALA A 160 -18.32 5.81 -8.89
C ALA A 160 -17.60 6.40 -7.66
N GLU A 161 -18.02 6.00 -6.46
CA GLU A 161 -17.51 6.51 -5.18
C GLU A 161 -17.27 5.36 -4.22
N VAL A 162 -16.21 5.46 -3.41
CA VAL A 162 -15.70 4.36 -2.59
C VAL A 162 -15.62 4.79 -1.12
N PRO A 163 -16.16 4.01 -0.18
CA PRO A 163 -16.02 4.26 1.25
C PRO A 163 -14.64 3.82 1.72
N VAL A 164 -13.77 4.80 2.01
CA VAL A 164 -12.38 4.57 2.41
C VAL A 164 -12.11 5.09 3.82
N THR A 165 -11.14 4.52 4.52
CA THR A 165 -10.64 5.10 5.76
C THR A 165 -9.95 6.43 5.43
N ARG A 166 -10.27 7.50 6.17
CA ARG A 166 -9.59 8.79 5.96
C ARG A 166 -8.10 8.67 6.25
N LYS A 167 -7.29 9.51 5.60
CA LYS A 167 -5.85 9.50 5.83
C LYS A 167 -5.52 9.92 7.28
N PRO A 168 -4.60 9.21 7.97
CA PRO A 168 -4.07 9.68 9.25
C PRO A 168 -3.31 10.99 9.09
N ARG A 169 -3.66 12.00 9.88
CA ARG A 169 -2.95 13.29 9.91
C ARG A 169 -1.79 13.18 10.89
N VAL A 170 -0.56 13.42 10.42
CA VAL A 170 0.64 13.25 11.24
C VAL A 170 1.39 14.56 11.38
N ALA A 171 1.60 15.03 12.61
CA ALA A 171 2.44 16.20 12.88
C ALA A 171 3.87 15.76 13.22
N LEU A 172 4.85 16.22 12.44
CA LEU A 172 6.27 15.95 12.66
C LEU A 172 6.95 17.17 13.31
N ILE A 173 7.53 16.98 14.49
CA ILE A 173 8.24 18.02 15.23
C ILE A 173 9.68 17.58 15.45
N SER A 174 10.63 18.25 14.81
CA SER A 174 12.05 18.10 15.14
C SER A 174 12.41 18.95 16.34
N THR A 175 13.26 18.44 17.22
CA THR A 175 13.71 19.15 18.43
C THR A 175 15.23 19.17 18.49
N GLY A 176 15.82 20.33 18.77
CA GLY A 176 17.25 20.48 18.94
C GLY A 176 17.76 21.86 18.55
N ASP A 177 18.63 22.44 19.36
CA ASP A 177 19.24 23.74 19.06
C ASP A 177 20.27 23.67 17.93
N GLU A 178 20.82 22.48 17.69
CA GLU A 178 21.73 22.16 16.59
C GLU A 178 21.02 22.18 15.23
N LEU A 179 19.69 22.07 15.17
CA LEU A 179 18.99 21.83 13.90
C LEU A 179 18.71 23.13 13.14
N VAL A 180 19.00 23.12 11.83
CA VAL A 180 18.51 24.11 10.85
C VAL A 180 17.90 23.40 9.64
N MET A 181 17.15 24.13 8.79
CA MET A 181 16.44 23.52 7.67
C MET A 181 17.36 23.27 6.48
N PRO A 182 17.07 22.26 5.63
CA PRO A 182 17.75 22.12 4.35
C PRO A 182 17.65 23.41 3.52
N GLY A 183 18.80 23.89 3.05
CA GLY A 183 18.91 25.16 2.31
C GLY A 183 19.46 26.32 3.15
N ASP A 184 19.42 26.21 4.48
CA ASP A 184 20.07 27.17 5.37
C ASP A 184 21.60 26.98 5.37
N THR A 185 22.32 28.01 5.79
CA THR A 185 23.76 27.91 6.10
C THR A 185 23.92 27.57 7.58
N PRO A 186 24.37 26.35 7.94
CA PRO A 186 24.51 25.98 9.34
C PRO A 186 25.64 26.76 10.01
N GLY A 187 25.41 27.17 11.26
CA GLY A 187 26.45 27.63 12.15
C GLY A 187 27.46 26.52 12.54
N PRO A 188 28.49 26.86 13.32
CA PRO A 188 29.58 25.92 13.65
C PRO A 188 29.12 24.67 14.41
N ASP A 189 28.09 24.81 15.24
CA ASP A 189 27.54 23.72 16.07
C ASP A 189 26.16 23.25 15.57
N GLN A 190 25.84 23.53 14.30
CA GLN A 190 24.56 23.19 13.71
C GLN A 190 24.66 22.12 12.62
N ILE A 191 23.60 21.35 12.49
CA ILE A 191 23.42 20.30 11.48
C ILE A 191 22.06 20.47 10.80
N ILE A 192 21.92 19.86 9.62
CA ILE A 192 20.70 19.95 8.82
C ILE A 192 19.68 18.92 9.29
N ALA A 193 18.44 19.35 9.53
CA ALA A 193 17.33 18.47 9.84
C ALA A 193 16.99 17.57 8.64
N SER A 194 17.40 16.30 8.70
CA SER A 194 17.15 15.31 7.64
C SER A 194 16.02 14.35 7.94
N ASN A 195 15.86 13.95 9.20
CA ASN A 195 15.01 12.81 9.60
C ASN A 195 13.54 13.05 9.28
N THR A 196 13.07 14.27 9.55
CA THR A 196 11.71 14.72 9.29
C THR A 196 11.31 14.54 7.83
N PHE A 197 12.23 14.80 6.89
CA PHE A 197 11.93 14.65 5.46
C PHE A 197 11.83 13.18 5.04
N GLY A 198 12.71 12.32 5.58
CA GLY A 198 12.63 10.88 5.36
C GLY A 198 11.34 10.27 5.94
N LEU A 199 10.99 10.66 7.17
CA LEU A 199 9.75 10.21 7.81
C LEU A 199 8.51 10.74 7.11
N HIS A 200 8.51 12.01 6.66
CA HIS A 200 7.42 12.56 5.87
C HIS A 200 7.19 11.75 4.58
N ALA A 201 8.25 11.42 3.84
CA ALA A 201 8.14 10.59 2.65
C ALA A 201 7.59 9.18 2.97
N LEU A 202 8.17 8.50 3.96
CA LEU A 202 7.73 7.18 4.41
C LEU A 202 6.24 7.16 4.80
N LEU A 203 5.81 8.11 5.64
CA LEU A 203 4.43 8.18 6.13
C LEU A 203 3.43 8.47 5.01
N ARG A 204 3.79 9.34 4.06
CA ARG A 204 2.96 9.62 2.88
C ARG A 204 2.79 8.37 2.02
N ASP A 205 3.86 7.63 1.78
CA ASP A 205 3.82 6.40 0.98
C ASP A 205 3.02 5.29 1.67
N LEU A 206 2.95 5.31 3.01
CA LEU A 206 2.08 4.46 3.83
C LEU A 206 0.60 4.90 3.85
N GLY A 207 0.24 5.99 3.17
CA GLY A 207 -1.14 6.47 3.06
C GLY A 207 -1.55 7.51 4.10
N ALA A 208 -0.61 8.07 4.85
CA ALA A 208 -0.86 9.18 5.78
C ALA A 208 -0.78 10.56 5.09
N GLU A 209 -1.18 11.59 5.82
CA GLU A 209 -1.04 13.01 5.48
C GLU A 209 -0.11 13.68 6.51
N PRO A 210 1.22 13.53 6.36
CA PRO A 210 2.17 14.15 7.26
C PRO A 210 2.32 15.66 6.98
N ARG A 211 2.53 16.44 8.04
CA ARG A 211 2.94 17.86 7.98
C ARG A 211 4.18 18.09 8.84
N ILE A 212 5.10 18.87 8.31
CA ILE A 212 6.32 19.28 9.01
C ILE A 212 6.01 20.57 9.78
N LEU A 213 6.17 20.53 11.10
CA LEU A 213 6.07 21.72 11.95
C LEU A 213 7.45 22.38 12.11
N PRO A 214 7.51 23.65 12.54
CA PRO A 214 8.77 24.32 12.83
C PRO A 214 9.64 23.53 13.83
N ILE A 215 10.96 23.61 13.66
CA ILE A 215 11.91 23.03 14.61
C ILE A 215 11.68 23.68 15.98
N ALA A 216 11.46 22.86 17.00
CA ALA A 216 11.41 23.33 18.37
C ALA A 216 12.83 23.38 18.95
N ARG A 217 13.19 24.52 19.54
CA ARG A 217 14.41 24.68 20.34
C ARG A 217 14.31 23.84 21.61
N ASP A 218 15.44 23.54 22.23
CA ASP A 218 15.51 22.80 23.50
C ASP A 218 15.16 23.71 24.71
N THR A 219 14.00 24.38 24.62
CA THR A 219 13.42 25.21 25.67
C THR A 219 11.95 24.84 25.88
N SER A 220 11.46 24.93 27.13
CA SER A 220 10.07 24.61 27.43
C SER A 220 9.10 25.46 26.61
N GLU A 221 9.38 26.76 26.46
CA GLU A 221 8.55 27.68 25.69
C GLU A 221 8.44 27.26 24.22
N SER A 222 9.56 26.95 23.57
CA SER A 222 9.56 26.53 22.17
C SER A 222 8.86 25.19 21.97
N LEU A 223 8.99 24.25 22.90
CA LEU A 223 8.29 22.96 22.83
C LEU A 223 6.79 23.11 23.07
N ILE A 224 6.37 23.90 24.05
CA ILE A 224 4.95 24.22 24.28
C ILE A 224 4.36 24.87 23.01
N HIS A 225 5.09 25.81 22.41
CA HIS A 225 4.68 26.40 21.14
C HIS A 225 4.57 25.34 20.03
N GLY A 226 5.58 24.48 19.85
CA GLY A 226 5.54 23.38 18.88
C GLY A 226 4.33 22.44 19.07
N PHE A 227 4.03 22.06 20.32
CA PHE A 227 2.85 21.26 20.63
C PHE A 227 1.54 22.00 20.39
N SER A 228 1.49 23.32 20.59
CA SER A 228 0.28 24.11 20.28
C SER A 228 -0.06 24.15 18.79
N LEU A 229 0.92 23.90 17.91
CA LEU A 229 0.74 23.84 16.45
C LEU A 229 0.26 22.48 15.95
N VAL A 230 0.14 21.47 16.83
CA VAL A 230 -0.27 20.11 16.46
C VAL A 230 -1.69 20.07 15.90
N GLY A 231 -2.59 20.94 16.34
CA GLY A 231 -3.96 21.04 15.82
C GLY A 231 -4.71 19.71 15.83
N ASP A 232 -5.24 19.32 14.67
CA ASP A 232 -6.10 18.15 14.44
C ASP A 232 -5.35 16.86 14.06
N ALA A 233 -4.10 16.71 14.48
CA ALA A 233 -3.32 15.51 14.17
C ALA A 233 -3.85 14.28 14.92
N ASP A 234 -3.84 13.13 14.24
CA ASP A 234 -4.11 11.83 14.86
C ASP A 234 -2.88 11.27 15.56
N LEU A 235 -1.70 11.61 15.01
CA LEU A 235 -0.40 11.17 15.47
C LEU A 235 0.57 12.35 15.51
N VAL A 236 1.22 12.54 16.65
CA VAL A 236 2.32 13.47 16.84
C VAL A 236 3.62 12.68 16.91
N VAL A 237 4.59 13.03 16.08
CA VAL A 237 5.91 12.40 16.07
C VAL A 237 6.96 13.44 16.41
N THR A 238 7.60 13.30 17.57
CA THR A 238 8.76 14.11 17.92
C THR A 238 10.04 13.39 17.51
N ILE A 239 11.03 14.13 17.03
CA ILE A 239 12.29 13.58 16.51
C ILE A 239 13.45 14.33 17.15
N GLY A 240 14.20 13.65 18.00
CA GLY A 240 15.12 14.31 18.93
C GLY A 240 14.52 14.37 20.34
N GLY A 241 15.34 14.71 21.33
CA GLY A 241 14.90 14.85 22.72
C GLY A 241 14.59 13.56 23.49
N ALA A 242 14.31 12.42 22.84
CA ALA A 242 13.94 11.16 23.51
C ALA A 242 15.09 10.44 24.28
N SER A 243 16.26 11.07 24.40
CA SER A 243 17.46 10.43 24.97
C SER A 243 17.47 10.38 26.49
N VAL A 244 18.28 9.47 27.03
CA VAL A 244 18.52 9.32 28.47
C VAL A 244 19.44 10.42 28.99
N GLY A 245 18.86 11.44 29.62
CA GLY A 245 19.57 12.41 30.43
C GLY A 245 18.60 13.20 31.32
N ASP A 246 19.16 13.95 32.28
CA ASP A 246 18.44 14.83 33.21
C ASP A 246 17.74 16.03 32.51
N HIS A 247 17.78 16.06 31.17
CA HIS A 247 17.27 17.11 30.29
C HIS A 247 16.32 16.57 29.19
N ASP A 248 15.59 15.46 29.39
CA ASP A 248 14.53 15.05 28.45
C ASP A 248 13.33 16.01 28.55
N LEU A 249 13.53 17.16 27.92
CA LEU A 249 12.63 18.29 27.95
C LEU A 249 11.33 17.99 27.23
N VAL A 250 11.39 17.16 26.18
CA VAL A 250 10.22 16.72 25.41
C VAL A 250 9.29 15.89 26.28
N ALA A 251 9.81 14.86 26.96
CA ALA A 251 8.99 14.02 27.85
C ALA A 251 8.42 14.83 29.02
N ARG A 252 9.21 15.75 29.59
CA ARG A 252 8.77 16.62 30.68
C ARG A 252 7.65 17.56 30.24
N VAL A 253 7.87 18.34 29.17
CA VAL A 253 6.89 19.31 28.65
C VAL A 253 5.64 18.59 28.20
N ALA A 254 5.75 17.45 27.50
CA ALA A 254 4.60 16.66 27.13
C ALA A 254 3.82 16.19 28.37
N GLY A 255 4.51 15.75 29.43
CA GLY A 255 3.90 15.40 30.72
C GLY A 255 3.19 16.57 31.40
N GLU A 256 3.79 17.76 31.40
CA GLU A 256 3.18 19.01 31.90
C GLU A 256 1.92 19.38 31.10
N LEU A 257 1.89 19.09 29.81
CA LEU A 257 0.73 19.23 28.92
C LEU A 257 -0.28 18.07 29.04
N GLY A 258 -0.10 17.17 30.00
CA GLY A 258 -1.02 16.08 30.31
C GLY A 258 -0.80 14.80 29.51
N MET A 259 0.41 14.57 28.95
CA MET A 259 0.70 13.33 28.25
C MET A 259 0.66 12.12 29.19
N GLU A 260 -0.21 11.17 28.88
CA GLU A 260 -0.23 9.86 29.52
C GLU A 260 0.77 8.93 28.84
N ARG A 261 1.91 8.69 29.49
CA ARG A 261 3.00 7.87 28.94
C ARG A 261 2.66 6.38 29.03
N ALA A 262 2.72 5.68 27.89
CA ALA A 262 2.58 4.23 27.80
C ALA A 262 3.90 3.52 28.14
N PHE A 263 4.99 3.85 27.44
CA PHE A 263 6.31 3.29 27.72
C PHE A 263 7.45 4.23 27.40
N HIS A 264 8.65 3.82 27.84
CA HIS A 264 9.91 4.45 27.52
C HIS A 264 11.02 3.40 27.41
N LYS A 265 11.80 3.48 26.32
CA LYS A 265 12.95 2.62 25.94
C LYS A 265 12.58 1.22 25.47
N VAL A 266 13.08 0.89 24.29
CA VAL A 266 12.94 -0.43 23.67
C VAL A 266 14.30 -1.11 23.56
N ALA A 267 14.32 -2.43 23.76
CA ALA A 267 15.50 -3.28 23.65
C ALA A 267 15.89 -3.53 22.18
N MET A 268 16.18 -2.45 21.45
CA MET A 268 16.56 -2.49 20.03
C MET A 268 17.81 -1.67 19.70
N ARG A 269 18.42 -1.99 18.55
CA ARG A 269 19.52 -1.25 17.94
C ARG A 269 19.30 -1.15 16.42
N PRO A 270 19.52 0.01 15.80
CA PRO A 270 19.47 1.34 16.43
C PRO A 270 18.06 1.61 17.01
N GLY A 271 17.86 2.72 17.75
CA GLY A 271 16.50 3.09 18.23
C GLY A 271 16.14 2.77 19.69
N LYS A 272 17.13 2.58 20.58
CA LYS A 272 16.87 2.37 22.03
C LYS A 272 15.93 3.41 22.66
N PRO A 273 16.17 4.74 22.51
CA PRO A 273 15.24 5.74 23.05
C PRO A 273 13.99 5.80 22.18
N LEU A 274 12.86 5.39 22.73
CA LEU A 274 11.55 5.56 22.11
C LEU A 274 10.53 5.71 23.23
N MET A 275 9.64 6.68 23.08
CA MET A 275 8.54 6.91 24.02
C MET A 275 7.22 6.95 23.26
N SER A 276 6.14 6.56 23.94
CA SER A 276 4.80 6.70 23.40
C SER A 276 3.83 7.12 24.48
N GLY A 277 2.76 7.80 24.09
CA GLY A 277 1.68 8.19 24.98
C GLY A 277 0.52 8.80 24.21
N ARG A 278 -0.38 9.42 24.96
CA ARG A 278 -1.49 10.19 24.41
C ARG A 278 -1.40 11.63 24.88
N LEU A 279 -1.47 12.58 23.96
CA LEU A 279 -1.39 14.01 24.23
C LEU A 279 -2.60 14.69 23.59
N GLN A 280 -3.45 15.33 24.40
CA GLN A 280 -4.63 16.08 23.94
C GLN A 280 -5.54 15.28 22.98
N GLY A 281 -5.71 13.98 23.24
CA GLY A 281 -6.53 13.08 22.45
C GLY A 281 -5.80 12.40 21.28
N ALA A 282 -4.69 12.96 20.80
CA ALA A 282 -3.84 12.40 19.76
C ALA A 282 -2.82 11.39 20.33
N MET A 283 -2.44 10.41 19.51
CA MET A 283 -1.32 9.54 19.83
C MET A 283 -0.01 10.32 19.69
N MET A 284 0.97 10.07 20.55
CA MET A 284 2.30 10.67 20.45
C MET A 284 3.37 9.59 20.48
N VAL A 285 4.34 9.67 19.56
CA VAL A 285 5.52 8.79 19.51
C VAL A 285 6.78 9.66 19.41
N GLY A 286 7.67 9.53 20.40
CA GLY A 286 8.97 10.21 20.39
C GLY A 286 10.08 9.30 19.88
N LEU A 287 10.74 9.74 18.81
CA LEU A 287 11.80 9.03 18.11
C LEU A 287 13.20 9.57 18.48
N PRO A 288 14.26 8.73 18.35
CA PRO A 288 15.63 9.19 18.48
C PRO A 288 16.01 10.27 17.45
N GLY A 289 16.89 11.19 17.82
CA GLY A 289 17.47 12.20 16.90
C GLY A 289 18.47 11.63 15.88
N ASN A 290 19.05 10.44 16.13
CA ASN A 290 19.99 9.81 15.20
C ASN A 290 19.28 9.39 13.90
N PRO A 291 19.74 9.81 12.71
CA PRO A 291 18.98 9.64 11.47
C PRO A 291 18.57 8.23 11.10
N VAL A 292 19.49 7.28 11.17
CA VAL A 292 19.17 5.87 10.88
C VAL A 292 18.22 5.31 11.93
N SER A 293 18.36 5.73 13.18
CA SER A 293 17.47 5.26 14.26
C SER A 293 16.04 5.73 14.01
N ALA A 294 15.85 6.99 13.64
CA ALA A 294 14.53 7.55 13.34
C ALA A 294 13.86 6.79 12.19
N MET A 295 14.57 6.55 11.09
CA MET A 295 14.05 5.80 9.94
C MET A 295 13.72 4.35 10.30
N VAL A 296 14.63 3.64 10.98
CA VAL A 296 14.37 2.26 11.44
C VAL A 296 13.15 2.21 12.35
N CYS A 297 13.01 3.13 13.30
CA CYS A 297 11.80 3.21 14.14
C CYS A 297 10.54 3.57 13.33
N GLY A 298 10.67 4.35 12.26
CA GLY A 298 9.61 4.59 11.29
C GLY A 298 9.05 3.31 10.68
N HIS A 299 9.93 2.42 10.18
CA HIS A 299 9.51 1.14 9.62
C HIS A 299 9.01 0.15 10.69
N VAL A 300 9.68 0.10 11.85
CA VAL A 300 9.37 -0.89 12.90
C VAL A 300 8.12 -0.54 13.70
N PHE A 301 7.83 0.75 13.93
CA PHE A 301 6.74 1.20 14.81
C PHE A 301 5.71 2.07 14.10
N LEU A 302 6.14 3.13 13.41
CA LEU A 302 5.18 4.06 12.80
C LEU A 302 4.41 3.40 11.66
N ALA A 303 5.05 2.58 10.83
CA ALA A 303 4.35 1.90 9.73
C ALA A 303 3.25 0.94 10.23
N PRO A 304 3.48 0.08 11.24
CA PRO A 304 2.39 -0.65 11.89
C PRO A 304 1.29 0.22 12.49
N VAL A 305 1.63 1.34 13.13
CA VAL A 305 0.65 2.28 13.69
C VAL A 305 -0.23 2.89 12.59
N ILE A 306 0.37 3.35 11.49
CA ILE A 306 -0.37 3.89 10.35
C ILE A 306 -1.29 2.82 9.73
N ARG A 307 -0.82 1.57 9.59
CA ARG A 307 -1.69 0.45 9.16
C ARG A 307 -2.88 0.23 10.08
N ALA A 308 -2.66 0.27 11.40
CA ALA A 308 -3.73 0.11 12.38
C ALA A 308 -4.74 1.26 12.29
N MET A 309 -4.27 2.51 12.19
CA MET A 309 -5.11 3.70 11.99
C MET A 309 -5.90 3.65 10.68
N LEU A 310 -5.35 3.06 9.62
CA LEU A 310 -6.05 2.84 8.35
C LEU A 310 -7.07 1.69 8.39
N GLY A 311 -7.11 0.90 9.47
CA GLY A 311 -8.03 -0.22 9.63
C GLY A 311 -7.53 -1.54 9.03
N LEU A 312 -6.24 -1.66 8.69
CA LEU A 312 -5.63 -2.88 8.12
C LEU A 312 -5.18 -3.89 9.19
N GLY A 313 -5.66 -3.73 10.42
CA GLY A 313 -5.33 -4.57 11.58
C GLY A 313 -4.05 -4.17 12.32
N THR A 314 -3.92 -4.69 13.53
CA THR A 314 -2.79 -4.48 14.45
C THR A 314 -1.81 -5.64 14.34
N ALA A 315 -0.80 -5.49 13.49
CA ALA A 315 0.25 -6.49 13.32
C ALA A 315 1.60 -5.80 13.09
N PRO A 316 2.72 -6.39 13.57
CA PRO A 316 4.06 -5.91 13.25
C PRO A 316 4.30 -5.86 11.73
N ALA A 317 5.29 -5.08 11.31
CA ALA A 317 5.74 -5.12 9.92
C ALA A 317 6.15 -6.56 9.54
N PRO A 318 5.72 -7.07 8.38
CA PRO A 318 5.97 -8.45 8.00
C PRO A 318 7.48 -8.69 7.87
N ARG A 319 7.96 -9.69 8.61
CA ARG A 319 9.34 -10.18 8.49
C ARG A 319 9.38 -11.22 7.38
N LEU A 320 10.20 -10.99 6.37
CA LEU A 320 10.48 -11.92 5.28
C LEU A 320 11.77 -12.68 5.56
N LYS A 321 12.03 -13.76 4.83
CA LYS A 321 13.21 -14.60 5.02
C LYS A 321 14.13 -14.53 3.82
N ALA A 322 15.44 -14.50 4.07
CA ALA A 322 16.50 -14.56 3.07
C ALA A 322 17.70 -15.35 3.60
N ARG A 323 18.59 -15.78 2.70
CA ARG A 323 19.83 -16.49 3.04
C ARG A 323 20.98 -15.52 3.21
N LEU A 324 21.78 -15.68 4.27
CA LEU A 324 22.96 -14.84 4.47
C LEU A 324 23.98 -15.02 3.36
N SER A 325 24.45 -13.90 2.79
CA SER A 325 25.56 -13.87 1.83
C SER A 325 26.91 -13.69 2.50
N ALA A 326 26.95 -13.32 3.78
CA ALA A 326 28.15 -13.19 4.60
C ALA A 326 27.88 -13.64 6.04
N PRO A 327 28.89 -14.15 6.77
CA PRO A 327 28.71 -14.55 8.15
C PRO A 327 28.43 -13.34 9.05
N LEU A 328 27.75 -13.59 10.17
CA LEU A 328 27.46 -12.58 11.18
C LEU A 328 27.96 -13.03 12.55
N THR A 329 28.52 -12.08 13.30
CA THR A 329 28.93 -12.31 14.69
C THR A 329 27.72 -12.49 15.60
N GLN A 330 27.95 -13.02 16.80
CA GLN A 330 26.92 -13.10 17.84
C GLN A 330 26.28 -11.72 18.10
N ASN A 331 24.96 -11.70 18.28
CA ASN A 331 24.21 -10.50 18.62
C ASN A 331 24.14 -10.28 20.14
N GLY A 332 24.03 -9.01 20.53
CA GLY A 332 23.98 -8.60 21.93
C GLY A 332 22.57 -8.65 22.54
N PRO A 333 22.35 -7.91 23.65
CA PRO A 333 21.12 -7.95 24.44
C PRO A 333 19.95 -7.17 23.81
N ARG A 334 20.05 -6.77 22.54
CA ARG A 334 19.06 -5.95 21.84
C ARG A 334 18.79 -6.53 20.46
N GLU A 335 17.54 -6.52 20.05
CA GLU A 335 17.18 -6.88 18.67
C GLU A 335 17.84 -5.86 17.74
N HIS A 336 18.59 -6.34 16.74
CA HIS A 336 19.41 -5.48 15.90
C HIS A 336 18.88 -5.47 14.47
N TYR A 337 18.49 -4.28 14.02
CA TYR A 337 18.03 -3.98 12.67
C TYR A 337 19.20 -3.44 11.86
N MET A 338 19.87 -4.36 11.17
CA MET A 338 21.07 -4.09 10.39
C MET A 338 20.68 -3.63 9.00
N ARG A 339 21.24 -2.51 8.52
CA ARG A 339 21.05 -2.13 7.12
C ARG A 339 21.70 -3.19 6.25
N ALA A 340 20.95 -3.67 5.28
CA ALA A 340 21.35 -4.75 4.43
C ALA A 340 20.96 -4.49 2.98
N GLN A 341 21.64 -5.20 2.09
CA GLN A 341 21.30 -5.30 0.69
C GLN A 341 20.81 -6.72 0.42
N LEU A 342 19.57 -6.82 -0.04
CA LEU A 342 18.96 -8.02 -0.60
C LEU A 342 19.24 -8.03 -2.11
N ASP A 343 19.76 -9.15 -2.60
CA ASP A 343 19.99 -9.44 -4.00
C ASP A 343 19.58 -10.90 -4.29
N GLY A 344 18.50 -11.07 -5.06
CA GLY A 344 17.85 -12.38 -5.22
C GLY A 344 17.34 -12.93 -3.88
N ASP A 345 17.77 -14.14 -3.52
CA ASP A 345 17.48 -14.78 -2.23
C ASP A 345 18.57 -14.52 -1.16
N GLY A 346 19.65 -13.83 -1.54
CA GLY A 346 20.79 -13.50 -0.70
C GLY A 346 20.64 -12.16 0.00
N ILE A 347 20.99 -12.09 1.29
CA ILE A 347 21.03 -10.85 2.06
C ILE A 347 22.41 -10.63 2.68
N LEU A 348 22.95 -9.43 2.47
CA LEU A 348 24.24 -8.98 2.99
C LEU A 348 24.03 -7.80 3.93
N ALA A 349 24.40 -7.95 5.21
CA ALA A 349 24.49 -6.80 6.10
C ALA A 349 25.64 -5.89 5.66
N LEU A 350 25.38 -4.58 5.54
CA LEU A 350 26.40 -3.61 5.15
C LEU A 350 27.44 -3.46 6.27
N ASP A 351 28.72 -3.32 5.93
CA ASP A 351 29.82 -3.35 6.91
C ASP A 351 29.69 -2.29 8.02
N ARG A 352 29.21 -1.09 7.65
CA ARG A 352 29.11 0.04 8.57
C ARG A 352 27.70 0.13 9.15
N GLN A 353 27.57 -0.24 10.43
CA GLN A 353 26.29 -0.24 11.17
C GLN A 353 26.07 0.97 12.10
N ASP A 354 26.86 2.03 12.00
CA ASP A 354 26.67 3.26 12.80
C ASP A 354 25.35 3.99 12.45
N SER A 355 24.64 4.50 13.46
CA SER A 355 23.29 5.07 13.32
C SER A 355 23.23 6.51 12.80
N SER A 356 24.37 7.14 12.56
CA SER A 356 24.47 8.47 11.93
C SER A 356 24.57 8.40 10.40
N LEU A 357 24.87 7.22 9.83
CA LEU A 357 25.29 7.10 8.44
C LEU A 357 24.12 6.96 7.45
N LEU A 358 23.50 8.07 7.07
CA LEU A 358 22.43 8.09 6.06
C LEU A 358 22.89 7.60 4.68
N SER A 359 24.14 7.80 4.30
CA SER A 359 24.67 7.29 3.04
C SER A 359 24.68 5.76 2.96
N VAL A 360 24.73 5.07 4.10
CA VAL A 360 24.60 3.61 4.18
C VAL A 360 23.14 3.21 4.08
N LEU A 361 22.25 3.93 4.79
CA LEU A 361 20.82 3.68 4.69
C LEU A 361 20.30 3.88 3.26
N GLY A 362 20.75 4.92 2.55
CA GLY A 362 20.35 5.18 1.16
C GLY A 362 20.83 4.13 0.14
N LYS A 363 21.71 3.20 0.54
CA LYS A 363 22.11 2.04 -0.28
C LYS A 363 21.39 0.75 0.13
N ALA A 364 20.71 0.75 1.27
CA ALA A 364 20.04 -0.43 1.80
C ALA A 364 18.63 -0.54 1.19
N ASN A 365 18.21 -1.77 0.91
CA ASN A 365 16.84 -2.10 0.52
C ASN A 365 16.17 -3.06 1.53
N ALA A 366 16.87 -3.38 2.62
CA ALA A 366 16.37 -4.23 3.69
C ALA A 366 16.97 -3.86 5.05
N LEU A 367 16.24 -4.19 6.12
CA LEU A 367 16.73 -4.25 7.49
C LEU A 367 16.78 -5.72 7.92
N LEU A 368 17.97 -6.30 7.92
CA LEU A 368 18.20 -7.64 8.45
C LEU A 368 17.99 -7.63 9.97
N VAL A 369 17.14 -8.53 10.46
CA VAL A 369 16.75 -8.60 11.86
C VAL A 369 17.54 -9.69 12.59
N ARG A 370 18.25 -9.28 13.63
CA ARG A 370 18.99 -10.15 14.54
C ARG A 370 18.28 -10.22 15.89
N PRO A 371 17.69 -11.37 16.27
CA PRO A 371 17.06 -11.54 17.57
C PRO A 371 18.01 -11.25 18.74
N VAL A 372 17.44 -10.94 19.91
CA VAL A 372 18.21 -10.76 21.15
C VAL A 372 19.02 -12.03 21.44
N GLY A 373 20.33 -11.87 21.68
CA GLY A 373 21.22 -12.98 22.01
C GLY A 373 21.47 -13.99 20.87
N ASP A 374 21.07 -13.67 19.63
CA ASP A 374 21.22 -14.59 18.50
C ASP A 374 22.69 -15.00 18.29
N ALA A 375 22.95 -16.31 18.16
CA ALA A 375 24.29 -16.87 17.99
C ALA A 375 24.94 -16.40 16.68
N ALA A 376 26.26 -16.56 16.55
CA ALA A 376 26.92 -16.31 15.27
C ALA A 376 26.26 -17.13 14.15
N ARG A 377 26.11 -16.53 12.96
CA ARG A 377 25.46 -17.16 11.81
C ARG A 377 26.46 -17.30 10.67
N GLN A 378 26.30 -18.35 9.88
CA GLN A 378 27.15 -18.65 8.73
C GLN A 378 26.47 -18.27 7.42
N ILE A 379 27.25 -18.24 6.33
CA ILE A 379 26.72 -18.07 4.97
C ILE A 379 25.68 -19.16 4.70
N GLY A 380 24.56 -18.80 4.08
CA GLY A 380 23.46 -19.70 3.74
C GLY A 380 22.41 -19.88 4.84
N ASP A 381 22.69 -19.49 6.09
CA ASP A 381 21.71 -19.47 7.17
C ASP A 381 20.53 -18.57 6.81
N THR A 382 19.32 -19.01 7.17
CA THR A 382 18.11 -18.22 6.98
C THR A 382 17.97 -17.19 8.10
N VAL A 383 17.74 -15.93 7.72
CA VAL A 383 17.51 -14.81 8.62
C VAL A 383 16.24 -14.07 8.25
N ASP A 384 15.65 -13.41 9.24
CA ASP A 384 14.51 -12.51 9.02
C ASP A 384 14.99 -11.13 8.56
N TYR A 385 14.21 -10.46 7.73
CA TYR A 385 14.44 -9.07 7.34
C TYR A 385 13.12 -8.30 7.15
N LEU A 386 13.19 -6.98 7.23
CA LEU A 386 12.14 -6.07 6.80
C LEU A 386 12.55 -5.44 5.46
N PRO A 387 11.71 -5.45 4.41
CA PRO A 387 11.98 -4.66 3.21
C PRO A 387 11.89 -3.15 3.53
N LEU A 388 12.74 -2.36 2.88
CA LEU A 388 12.74 -0.89 2.99
C LEU A 388 11.99 -0.22 1.83
#